data_AF-T0YV36-F1
#
_entry.id   AF-T0YV36-F1
#
_cell.length_a   1.000
_cell.length_b   1.000
_cell.length_c   1.000
_cell.angle_alpha   90.00
_cell.angle_beta   90.00
_cell.angle_gamma   90.00
#
_symmetry.space_group_name_H-M   'P 1'
#
loop_
_entity.id
_entity.type
_entity.pdbx_description
1 polymer ?
#
loop_
_entity_poly.entity_id
_entity_poly.type
_entity_poly.pdbx_seq_one_letter_code
_entity_poly.pdbx_strand_id
1 'polypeptide(L)' 'MKIVRHTAREMRHALRAIREQLGEDAVILSSRRGPDGVEVTAAVDFDARRLEDIA' A
#
# COMPACT_ATOMS: atom_id res chain seq x y z
N MET A 1 -7.70 3.56 -10.24
CA MET A 1 -7.76 2.96 -8.88
C MET A 1 -7.53 1.46 -8.93
N LYS A 2 -6.32 1.02 -8.54
CA LYS A 2 -5.96 -0.40 -8.37
C LYS A 2 -5.44 -0.57 -6.95
N ILE A 3 -6.13 -1.37 -6.13
CA ILE A 3 -5.78 -1.65 -4.73
C ILE A 3 -5.19 -3.06 -4.65
N VAL A 4 -4.07 -3.20 -3.95
CA VAL A 4 -3.41 -4.48 -3.72
C VAL A 4 -3.09 -4.65 -2.24
N ARG A 5 -3.18 -5.89 -1.77
CA ARG A 5 -2.70 -6.30 -0.46
C ARG A 5 -1.53 -7.24 -0.64
N HIS A 6 -0.48 -7.01 0.13
CA HIS A 6 0.72 -7.80 0.08
C HIS A 6 1.19 -8.17 1.48
N THR A 7 1.60 -9.43 1.63
CA THR A 7 2.13 -9.96 2.89
C THR A 7 3.56 -10.39 2.67
N ALA A 8 4.46 -9.95 3.54
CA ALA A 8 5.87 -10.28 3.45
C ALA A 8 6.48 -10.52 4.82
N ARG A 9 7.61 -11.22 4.86
CA ARG A 9 8.35 -11.46 6.11
C ARG A 9 8.76 -10.17 6.83
N GLU A 10 8.98 -9.11 6.05
CA GLU A 10 9.37 -7.81 6.58
C GLU A 10 9.01 -6.67 5.62
N MET A 11 9.04 -5.44 6.14
CA MET A 11 8.54 -4.25 5.43
C MET A 11 9.27 -4.00 4.11
N ARG A 12 10.59 -4.22 4.03
CA ARG A 12 11.33 -3.93 2.80
C ARG A 12 10.87 -4.81 1.63
N HIS A 13 10.51 -6.07 1.91
CA HIS A 13 10.02 -7.00 0.89
C HIS A 13 8.61 -6.61 0.44
N ALA A 14 7.75 -6.21 1.37
CA ALA A 14 6.42 -5.71 1.03
C ALA A 14 6.49 -4.47 0.14
N LEU A 15 7.33 -3.48 0.51
CA LEU A 15 7.51 -2.24 -0.25
C LEU A 15 8.10 -2.50 -1.64
N ARG A 16 9.07 -3.41 -1.75
CA ARG A 16 9.66 -3.79 -3.05
C ARG A 16 8.60 -4.35 -3.99
N ALA A 17 7.82 -5.31 -3.52
CA ALA A 17 6.80 -5.95 -4.34
C ALA A 17 5.66 -4.98 -4.71
N ILE A 18 5.27 -4.09 -3.78
CA ILE A 18 4.33 -3.00 -4.09
C ILE A 18 4.89 -2.13 -5.22
N ARG A 19 6.16 -1.71 -5.15
CA ARG A 19 6.77 -0.89 -6.21
C ARG A 19 6.88 -1.63 -7.55
N GLU A 20 7.20 -2.93 -7.53
CA GLU A 20 7.25 -3.76 -8.74
C GLU A 20 5.86 -3.95 -9.38
N GLN A 21 4.79 -4.00 -8.58
CA GLN A 21 3.43 -4.26 -9.06
C GLN A 21 2.62 -3.00 -9.40
N LEU A 22 2.84 -1.92 -8.65
CA LEU A 22 2.06 -0.68 -8.71
C LEU A 22 2.87 0.51 -9.25
N GLY A 23 4.20 0.46 -9.21
CA GLY A 23 5.05 1.58 -9.58
C GLY A 23 5.39 2.50 -8.41
N GLU A 24 6.06 3.62 -8.71
CA GLU A 24 6.56 4.56 -7.72
C GLU A 24 5.48 5.46 -7.11
N ASP A 25 4.35 5.66 -7.82
CA ASP A 25 3.21 6.47 -7.37
C ASP A 25 2.28 5.74 -6.39
N ALA A 26 2.67 4.55 -5.91
CA ALA A 26 1.87 3.76 -5.01
C ALA A 26 1.78 4.41 -3.61
N VAL A 27 0.56 4.61 -3.12
CA VAL A 27 0.27 5.11 -1.78
C VAL A 27 -0.05 3.94 -0.86
N ILE A 28 0.58 3.90 0.31
CA ILE A 28 0.28 2.91 1.36
C ILE A 28 -0.96 3.37 2.13
N LEU A 29 -2.03 2.57 2.08
CA LEU A 29 -3.29 2.84 2.78
C LEU A 29 -3.27 2.33 4.22
N SER A 30 -2.65 1.16 4.44
CA SER A 30 -2.55 0.55 5.76
C SER A 30 -1.34 -0.39 5.83
N SER A 31 -0.74 -0.48 7.01
CA SER A 31 0.23 -1.52 7.31
C SER A 31 0.01 -2.09 8.71
N ARG A 32 0.17 -3.40 8.86
CA ARG A 32 0.07 -4.10 10.14
C ARG A 32 1.19 -5.12 10.26
N ARG A 33 1.82 -5.18 11.42
CA ARG A 33 2.74 -6.26 11.80
C ARG A 33 1.98 -7.34 12.56
N GLY A 34 2.26 -8.59 12.24
CA GLY A 34 1.71 -9.77 12.89
C GLY A 34 2.77 -10.86 13.08
N PRO A 35 2.39 -12.01 13.66
CA PRO A 35 3.30 -13.13 13.89
C PRO A 35 4.01 -13.61 12.61
N ASP A 36 3.30 -13.55 11.48
CA ASP A 36 3.77 -14.06 10.18
C ASP A 36 4.47 -13.01 9.31
N GLY A 37 4.74 -11.82 9.86
CA GLY A 37 5.45 -10.73 9.18
C GLY A 37 4.65 -9.44 9.12
N VAL A 38 4.57 -8.84 7.94
CA VAL A 38 3.87 -7.57 7.70
C VAL A 38 2.87 -7.71 6.57
N GLU A 39 1.68 -7.17 6.79
CA GLU A 39 0.66 -6.98 5.78
C GLU A 39 0.60 -5.49 5.42
N VAL A 40 0.65 -5.19 4.12
CA VAL A 40 0.60 -3.83 3.59
C VAL A 40 -0.45 -3.76 2.49
N THR A 41 -1.37 -2.81 2.61
CA THR A 41 -2.34 -2.49 1.56
C THR A 41 -1.93 -1.18 0.90
N ALA A 42 -1.85 -1.19 -0.43
CA ALA A 42 -1.42 -0.05 -1.22
C ALA A 42 -2.33 0.14 -2.44
N ALA A 43 -2.35 1.36 -2.98
CA ALA A 43 -3.12 1.70 -4.15
C ALA A 43 -2.40 2.70 -5.06
N VAL A 44 -2.74 2.69 -6.34
CA VAL A 44 -2.43 3.76 -7.30
C VAL A 44 -3.70 4.49 -7.70
N ASP A 45 -3.55 5.75 -8.09
CA ASP A 45 -4.64 6.69 -8.35
C ASP A 45 -5.58 6.87 -7.14
N PHE A 46 -5.03 6.79 -5.92
CA PHE A 46 -5.78 7.21 -4.74
C PHE A 46 -5.84 8.74 -4.75
N ASP A 47 -6.96 9.29 -5.23
CA ASP A 47 -7.16 10.72 -5.27
C ASP A 47 -7.45 11.23 -3.86
N ALA A 48 -6.39 11.52 -3.11
CA ALA A 48 -6.49 12.09 -1.77
C ALA A 48 -7.25 13.42 -1.77
N ARG A 49 -7.25 14.15 -2.89
CA ARG A 49 -8.02 15.40 -3.06
C ARG A 49 -9.53 15.18 -2.96
N ARG A 50 -10.03 13.98 -3.29
CA ARG A 50 -11.46 13.64 -3.09
C ARG A 50 -11.86 13.59 -1.60
N LEU A 51 -10.91 13.43 -0.67
CA LEU A 51 -11.20 13.52 0.77
C LEU A 51 -11.27 14.97 1.27
N GLU A 52 -10.61 15.90 0.58
CA GLU A 52 -10.56 17.32 0.94
C GLU A 52 -11.89 18.02 0.63
N ASP A 53 -12.60 17.59 -0.43
CA ASP A 53 -13.91 18.12 -0.83
C ASP A 53 -15.07 17.75 0.10
N ILE A 54 -14.82 16.92 1.12
CA ILE A 54 -15.83 16.45 2.09
C ILE A 54 -15.63 17.10 3.47
N ALA A 55 -14.69 18.04 3.60
CA ALA A 55 -14.36 18.72 4.86
C ALA A 55 -14.96 20.14 4.94
#